data_AF-A0A8J6V631-F1
#
_entry.id   AF-A0A8J6V631-F1
#
_cell.length_a   1.000
_cell.length_b   1.000
_cell.length_c   1.000
_cell.angle_alpha   90.00
_cell.angle_beta   90.00
_cell.angle_gamma   90.00
#
_symmetry.space_group_name_H-M   'P 1'
#
loop_
_entity.id
_entity.type
_entity.pdbx_description
1 polymer ?
#
loop_
_entity_poly.entity_id
_entity_poly.type
_entity_poly.pdbx_seq_one_letter_code
_entity_poly.pdbx_strand_id
1 'polypeptide(L)'
;MVYEAYKQKANWKLGDVQLVQVSQTPPFYVANVASQQGYGTDKRRTDFEALALGLKRINAWACQQKLPVYIPADFGSGLAGGRTQAEKDETWKKVQEIIKSECPTAIICSKEPISEKSSVEGVPSQNQGEKAITDTRWIKN
;
A
#
# COMPACT_ATOMS: atom_id res chain seq x y z
N MET A 1 -0.37 -11.81 -20.37
CA MET A 1 -1.67 -12.15 -19.76
C MET A 1 -2.37 -10.89 -19.24
N VAL A 2 -1.83 -10.18 -18.25
CA VAL A 2 -2.43 -8.93 -17.73
C VAL A 2 -2.53 -7.81 -18.76
N TYR A 3 -1.45 -7.53 -19.50
CA TYR A 3 -1.44 -6.49 -20.54
C TYR A 3 -2.47 -6.75 -21.66
N GLU A 4 -2.60 -8.00 -22.10
CA GLU A 4 -3.59 -8.37 -23.10
C GLU A 4 -5.02 -8.23 -22.57
N ALA A 5 -5.29 -8.70 -21.35
CA ALA A 5 -6.58 -8.51 -20.70
C ALA A 5 -6.91 -7.02 -20.51
N TYR A 6 -5.92 -6.19 -20.15
CA TYR A 6 -6.08 -4.75 -20.03
C TYR A 6 -6.56 -4.12 -21.34
N LYS A 7 -5.93 -4.47 -22.47
CA LYS A 7 -6.32 -3.98 -23.80
C LYS A 7 -7.72 -4.42 -24.23
N GLN A 8 -8.23 -5.54 -23.71
CA GLN A 8 -9.57 -6.04 -24.05
C GLN A 8 -10.70 -5.22 -23.40
N LYS A 9 -10.44 -4.49 -22.31
CA LYS A 9 -11.45 -3.60 -21.74
C LYS A 9 -11.58 -2.34 -22.59
N ALA A 10 -12.65 -2.28 -23.37
CA ALA A 10 -13.05 -1.09 -24.10
C ALA A 10 -13.82 -0.12 -23.20
N ASN A 11 -13.89 1.15 -23.62
CA ASN A 11 -14.74 2.19 -23.04
C ASN A 11 -14.52 2.41 -21.53
N TRP A 12 -13.25 2.50 -21.11
CA TRP A 12 -12.90 2.84 -19.74
C TRP A 12 -13.58 4.14 -19.28
N LYS A 13 -14.20 4.09 -18.10
CA LYS A 13 -14.66 5.27 -17.36
C LYS A 13 -13.82 5.46 -16.11
N LEU A 14 -13.73 6.70 -15.65
CA LEU A 14 -13.12 6.98 -14.36
C LEU A 14 -13.81 6.21 -13.24
N GLY A 15 -13.00 5.60 -12.37
CA GLY A 15 -13.43 4.74 -11.27
C GLY A 15 -13.77 3.31 -11.67
N ASP A 16 -13.69 2.97 -12.96
CA ASP A 16 -13.78 1.57 -13.38
C ASP A 16 -12.62 0.75 -12.79
N VAL A 17 -12.95 -0.50 -12.48
CA VAL A 17 -12.01 -1.52 -12.04
C VAL A 17 -12.06 -2.69 -13.01
N GLN A 18 -10.90 -3.24 -13.33
CA GLN A 18 -10.79 -4.54 -13.99
C GLN A 18 -9.97 -5.47 -13.11
N LEU A 19 -10.53 -6.63 -12.79
CA LEU A 19 -9.85 -7.69 -12.07
C LEU A 19 -9.40 -8.76 -13.06
N VAL A 20 -8.10 -9.02 -13.10
CA VAL A 20 -7.51 -10.04 -13.97
C VAL A 20 -6.91 -11.12 -13.10
N GLN A 21 -7.47 -12.33 -13.15
CA GLN A 21 -6.89 -13.48 -12.45
C GLN A 21 -5.62 -13.91 -13.15
N VAL A 22 -4.53 -14.01 -12.40
CA VAL A 22 -3.20 -14.39 -12.90
C VAL A 22 -2.70 -15.71 -12.29
N SER A 23 -3.32 -16.17 -11.20
CA SER A 23 -3.11 -17.50 -10.62
C SER A 23 -4.43 -18.05 -10.07
N GLN A 24 -4.64 -19.36 -10.21
CA GLN A 24 -5.78 -20.07 -9.65
C GLN A 24 -5.49 -20.57 -8.22
N THR A 25 -4.27 -21.06 -7.97
CA THR A 25 -3.91 -21.69 -6.69
C THR A 25 -2.47 -21.33 -6.29
N PRO A 26 -2.27 -20.42 -5.32
CA PRO A 26 -3.32 -19.65 -4.65
C PRO A 26 -3.97 -18.65 -5.62
N PRO A 27 -5.25 -18.26 -5.38
CA PRO A 27 -5.91 -17.24 -6.18
C PRO A 27 -5.14 -15.91 -6.10
N PHE A 28 -4.72 -15.39 -7.25
CA PHE A 28 -4.02 -14.12 -7.35
C PHE A 28 -4.59 -13.30 -8.48
N TYR A 29 -4.84 -12.01 -8.22
CA TYR A 29 -5.51 -11.10 -9.13
C TYR A 29 -4.73 -9.80 -9.22
N VAL A 30 -4.71 -9.22 -10.42
CA VAL A 30 -4.27 -7.84 -10.63
C VAL A 30 -5.52 -6.98 -10.83
N ALA A 31 -5.62 -5.91 -10.04
CA ALA A 31 -6.69 -4.93 -10.14
C ALA A 31 -6.20 -3.68 -10.86
N ASN A 32 -6.71 -3.44 -12.06
CA ASN A 32 -6.49 -2.18 -12.79
C ASN A 32 -7.57 -1.18 -12.39
N VAL A 33 -7.19 0.05 -12.03
CA VAL A 33 -8.11 1.14 -11.68
C VAL A 33 -7.92 2.29 -12.66
N ALA A 34 -9.01 2.75 -13.28
CA ALA A 34 -8.97 3.95 -14.10
C ALA A 34 -9.17 5.21 -13.24
N SER A 35 -8.07 5.77 -12.74
CA SER A 35 -8.06 6.99 -11.92
C SER A 35 -7.34 8.16 -12.60
N GLN A 36 -7.16 8.14 -13.92
CA GLN A 36 -6.50 9.20 -14.67
C GLN A 36 -7.17 9.37 -16.04
N GLN A 37 -7.42 10.62 -16.44
CA GLN A 37 -7.89 10.97 -17.79
C GLN A 37 -6.71 11.01 -18.76
N GLY A 38 -6.38 9.84 -19.32
CA GLY A 38 -5.26 9.66 -20.24
C GLY A 38 -3.91 9.53 -19.53
N TYR A 39 -2.84 9.34 -20.31
CA TYR A 39 -1.46 9.26 -19.81
C TYR A 39 -0.57 10.15 -20.69
N GLY A 40 0.45 10.78 -20.12
CA GLY A 40 1.30 11.75 -20.84
C GLY A 40 1.95 12.78 -19.91
N THR A 41 2.83 13.62 -20.46
CA THR A 41 3.54 14.66 -19.68
C THR A 41 2.69 15.92 -19.42
N ASP A 42 1.56 16.01 -20.10
CA ASP A 42 0.55 17.07 -20.09
C ASP A 42 -0.66 16.73 -19.20
N LYS A 43 -0.96 15.44 -18.99
CA LYS A 43 -2.18 14.96 -18.29
C LYS A 43 -1.89 14.24 -16.97
N ARG A 44 -0.93 14.75 -16.20
CA ARG A 44 -0.41 14.12 -14.97
C ARG A 44 -1.24 14.46 -13.72
N ARG A 45 -2.48 14.00 -13.66
CA ARG A 45 -3.30 14.17 -12.45
C ARG A 45 -4.11 12.94 -12.14
N THR A 46 -3.84 12.35 -10.98
CA THR A 46 -4.74 11.40 -10.36
C THR A 46 -6.07 12.08 -10.07
N ASP A 47 -7.15 11.49 -10.57
CA ASP A 47 -8.51 11.79 -10.19
C ASP A 47 -8.80 11.05 -8.88
N PHE A 48 -8.83 11.81 -7.79
CA PHE A 48 -8.95 11.27 -6.43
C PHE A 48 -10.33 10.66 -6.17
N GLU A 49 -11.39 11.20 -6.76
CA GLU A 49 -12.75 10.65 -6.61
C GLU A 49 -12.87 9.30 -7.34
N ALA A 50 -12.33 9.24 -8.56
CA ALA A 50 -12.24 8.01 -9.33
C ALA A 50 -11.42 6.94 -8.61
N LEU A 51 -10.28 7.34 -8.03
CA LEU A 51 -9.44 6.45 -7.23
C LEU A 51 -10.20 5.92 -6.01
N ALA A 52 -10.87 6.79 -5.25
CA ALA A 52 -11.65 6.40 -4.08
C ALA A 52 -12.72 5.37 -4.45
N LEU A 53 -13.48 5.64 -5.52
CA LEU A 53 -14.49 4.71 -6.02
C LEU A 53 -13.88 3.35 -6.43
N GLY A 54 -12.74 3.37 -7.12
CA GLY A 54 -12.03 2.16 -7.52
C GLY A 54 -11.55 1.32 -6.33
N LEU A 55 -10.92 1.97 -5.34
CA LEU A 55 -10.43 1.30 -4.13
C LEU A 55 -11.58 0.73 -3.29
N LYS A 56 -12.69 1.47 -3.15
CA LYS A 56 -13.89 0.98 -2.47
C LYS A 56 -14.43 -0.30 -3.12
N ARG A 57 -14.48 -0.36 -4.45
CA ARG A 57 -14.93 -1.53 -5.21
C ARG A 57 -13.98 -2.72 -5.04
N ILE A 58 -12.66 -2.47 -5.10
CA ILE A 58 -11.65 -3.50 -4.86
C ILE A 58 -11.77 -4.06 -3.46
N ASN A 59 -11.87 -3.21 -2.45
CA ASN A 59 -11.98 -3.63 -1.05
C ASN A 59 -13.22 -4.50 -0.83
N ALA A 60 -14.39 -4.05 -1.31
CA ALA A 60 -15.63 -4.81 -1.20
C ALA A 60 -15.51 -6.21 -1.85
N TRP A 61 -14.94 -6.29 -3.05
CA TRP A 61 -14.73 -7.56 -3.74
C TRP A 61 -13.71 -8.45 -2.98
N ALA A 62 -12.59 -7.88 -2.53
CA ALA A 62 -11.54 -8.60 -1.82
C ALA A 62 -12.06 -9.17 -0.48
N CYS A 63 -12.87 -8.42 0.26
CA CYS A 63 -13.55 -8.91 1.46
C CYS A 63 -14.45 -10.11 1.16
N GLN A 64 -15.24 -10.05 0.07
CA GLN A 64 -16.09 -11.18 -0.35
C GLN A 64 -15.28 -12.42 -0.71
N GLN A 65 -14.13 -12.23 -1.36
CA GLN A 65 -13.22 -13.33 -1.72
C GLN A 65 -12.29 -13.76 -0.59
N LYS A 66 -12.28 -13.06 0.55
CA LYS A 66 -11.33 -13.24 1.66
C LYS A 66 -9.87 -13.15 1.22
N LEU A 67 -9.57 -12.22 0.31
CA LEU A 67 -8.22 -11.98 -0.21
C LEU A 67 -7.64 -10.67 0.37
N PRO A 68 -6.34 -10.63 0.70
CA PRO A 68 -5.67 -9.39 1.05
C PRO A 68 -5.49 -8.48 -0.18
N VAL A 69 -5.48 -7.16 0.05
CA VAL A 69 -5.20 -6.16 -0.99
C VAL A 69 -3.78 -5.63 -0.77
N TYR A 70 -2.96 -5.68 -1.82
CA TYR A 70 -1.61 -5.13 -1.83
C TYR A 70 -1.56 -3.91 -2.75
N ILE A 71 -1.02 -2.79 -2.25
CA ILE A 71 -0.91 -1.54 -3.01
C ILE A 71 0.57 -1.14 -3.04
N PRO A 72 1.18 -0.90 -4.21
CA PRO A 72 2.54 -0.38 -4.29
C PRO A 72 2.68 0.98 -3.58
N ALA A 73 3.81 1.20 -2.91
CA ALA A 73 4.19 2.55 -2.49
C ALA A 73 4.26 3.47 -3.71
N ASP A 74 3.92 4.74 -3.49
CA ASP A 74 3.86 5.78 -4.52
C ASP A 74 2.83 5.51 -5.65
N PHE A 75 1.81 4.69 -5.35
CA PHE A 75 0.70 4.49 -6.27
C PHE A 75 -0.03 5.82 -6.55
N GLY A 76 -0.24 6.13 -7.82
CA GLY A 76 -0.86 7.40 -8.25
C GLY A 76 0.02 8.65 -8.09
N SER A 77 1.18 8.58 -7.41
CA SER A 77 2.10 9.70 -7.24
C SER A 77 3.33 9.65 -8.17
N GLY A 78 3.49 8.61 -8.98
CA GLY A 78 4.54 8.51 -9.99
C GLY A 78 4.36 9.48 -11.16
N LEU A 79 3.98 8.98 -12.33
CA LEU A 79 3.71 9.84 -13.50
C LEU A 79 2.44 10.69 -13.34
N ALA A 80 1.49 10.24 -12.50
CA ALA A 80 0.21 10.91 -12.29
C ALA A 80 0.23 11.93 -11.12
N GLY A 81 1.33 12.01 -10.37
CA GLY A 81 1.48 12.89 -9.21
C GLY A 81 2.05 14.28 -9.50
N GLY A 82 2.16 14.67 -10.76
CA GLY A 82 2.72 15.97 -11.15
C GLY A 82 4.14 15.91 -11.74
N ARG A 83 4.81 17.06 -11.79
CA ARG A 83 6.14 17.21 -12.41
C ARG A 83 7.25 17.23 -11.37
N THR A 84 7.00 17.88 -10.24
CA THR A 84 7.98 18.10 -9.17
C THR A 84 7.88 17.04 -8.09
N GLN A 85 8.94 16.86 -7.30
CA GLN A 85 8.90 15.93 -6.16
C GLN A 85 7.83 16.36 -5.13
N ALA A 86 7.70 17.65 -4.86
CA ALA A 86 6.70 18.17 -3.91
C ALA A 86 5.26 17.83 -4.32
N GLU A 87 4.91 17.95 -5.60
CA GLU A 87 3.57 17.57 -6.10
C GLU A 87 3.31 16.07 -5.94
N LYS A 88 4.35 15.24 -6.16
CA LYS A 88 4.26 13.79 -5.99
C LYS A 88 4.05 13.44 -4.52
N ASP A 89 4.79 14.08 -3.62
CA ASP A 89 4.66 13.87 -2.17
C ASP A 89 3.27 14.28 -1.67
N GLU A 90 2.74 15.41 -2.16
CA GLU A 90 1.38 15.86 -1.84
C GLU A 90 0.32 14.90 -2.40
N THR A 91 0.49 14.45 -3.64
CA THR A 91 -0.39 13.45 -4.26
C THR A 91 -0.38 12.17 -3.45
N TRP A 92 0.80 11.69 -3.02
CA TRP A 92 0.91 10.47 -2.24
C TRP A 92 0.20 10.60 -0.89
N LYS A 93 0.34 11.73 -0.18
CA LYS A 93 -0.41 11.98 1.07
C LYS A 93 -1.92 11.84 0.87
N LYS A 94 -2.46 12.44 -0.20
CA LYS A 94 -3.89 12.33 -0.55
C LYS A 94 -4.28 10.89 -0.89
N VAL A 95 -3.46 10.18 -1.65
CA VAL A 95 -3.70 8.75 -1.94
C VAL A 95 -3.72 7.91 -0.66
N GLN A 96 -2.81 8.16 0.28
CA GLN A 96 -2.79 7.46 1.56
C GLN A 96 -4.05 7.71 2.38
N GLU A 97 -4.58 8.93 2.40
CA GLU A 97 -5.86 9.25 3.05
C GLU A 97 -7.02 8.46 2.43
N ILE A 98 -7.06 8.38 1.09
CA ILE A 98 -8.08 7.62 0.37
C ILE A 98 -7.94 6.11 0.64
N ILE A 99 -6.72 5.57 0.65
CA ILE A 99 -6.48 4.16 0.98
C ILE A 99 -7.00 3.86 2.39
N LYS A 100 -6.69 4.71 3.38
CA LYS A 100 -7.16 4.56 4.76
C LYS A 100 -8.69 4.58 4.85
N SER A 101 -9.36 5.43 4.07
CA SER A 101 -10.83 5.54 4.04
C SER A 101 -11.49 4.35 3.35
N GLU A 102 -11.07 4.05 2.12
CA GLU A 102 -11.82 3.17 1.21
C GLU A 102 -11.33 1.72 1.22
N CYS A 103 -10.07 1.50 1.59
CA CYS A 103 -9.44 0.18 1.63
C CYS A 103 -8.51 0.04 2.87
N PRO A 104 -9.05 0.17 4.10
CA PRO A 104 -8.26 0.28 5.33
C PRO A 104 -7.39 -0.94 5.64
N THR A 105 -7.72 -2.11 5.10
CA THR A 105 -6.95 -3.35 5.29
C THR A 105 -5.87 -3.56 4.22
N ALA A 106 -5.64 -2.58 3.34
CA ALA A 106 -4.60 -2.67 2.33
C ALA A 106 -3.20 -2.71 2.95
N ILE A 107 -2.35 -3.57 2.40
CA ILE A 107 -0.94 -3.65 2.74
C ILE A 107 -0.17 -2.81 1.72
N ILE A 108 0.47 -1.74 2.17
CA ILE A 108 1.33 -0.91 1.31
C ILE A 108 2.70 -1.59 1.17
N CYS A 109 3.12 -1.84 -0.06
CA CYS A 109 4.37 -2.52 -0.38
C CYS A 109 5.44 -1.52 -0.85
N SER A 110 6.48 -1.29 -0.05
CA SER A 110 7.67 -0.50 -0.42
C SER A 110 8.81 -1.39 -0.89
N LYS A 111 9.72 -0.82 -1.71
CA LYS A 111 10.97 -1.50 -2.13
C LYS A 111 12.03 -1.55 -1.02
N GLU A 112 11.93 -0.67 -0.03
CA GLU A 112 12.86 -0.64 1.10
C GLU A 112 12.39 -1.59 2.20
N PRO A 113 13.32 -2.33 2.84
CA PRO A 113 13.00 -3.11 4.03
C PRO A 113 12.52 -2.18 5.14
N ILE A 114 11.49 -2.61 5.87
CA ILE A 114 10.97 -1.90 7.04
C ILE A 114 12.12 -1.71 8.03
N SER A 115 12.60 -0.46 8.21
CA SER A 115 13.49 -0.18 9.33
C SER A 115 12.64 -0.16 10.59
N GLU A 116 12.75 -1.20 11.42
CA GLU A 116 12.17 -1.20 12.75
C GLU A 116 12.81 -0.07 13.57
N LYS A 117 12.10 1.04 13.72
CA LYS A 117 12.24 1.92 14.87
C LYS A 117 10.93 1.88 15.65
N SER A 118 10.72 0.78 16.36
CA SER A 118 9.76 0.75 17.46
C SER A 118 10.40 1.46 18.66
N SER A 119 10.24 2.77 18.72
CA SER A 119 10.37 3.53 19.97
C SER A 119 9.11 3.28 20.79
N VAL A 120 9.11 2.25 21.62
CA VAL A 120 8.11 2.13 22.69
C VAL A 120 8.63 2.96 23.86
N GLU A 121 8.22 4.23 23.91
CA GLU A 121 8.31 5.03 25.13
C GLU A 121 7.11 4.74 26.03
N GLY A 122 7.40 4.40 27.29
CA GLY A 122 6.55 4.75 28.42
C GLY A 122 5.70 3.65 29.05
N VAL A 123 6.27 2.94 30.02
CA VAL A 123 5.60 2.67 31.32
C VAL A 123 6.67 2.59 32.42
N PRO A 124 6.60 3.41 33.50
CA PRO A 124 7.49 3.26 34.65
C PRO A 124 6.87 2.35 35.72
N SER A 125 7.68 1.49 36.34
CA SER A 125 7.33 0.92 37.65
C SER A 125 8.60 0.61 38.46
N GLN A 126 8.65 1.21 39.65
CA GLN A 126 9.73 1.13 40.63
C GLN A 126 9.68 -0.18 41.44
N ASN A 127 10.87 -0.62 41.88
CA ASN A 127 11.26 -1.05 43.25
C ASN A 127 12.27 -2.21 43.16
N GLN A 128 13.55 -1.94 43.43
CA GLN A 128 14.21 -1.90 44.75
C GLN A 128 14.58 -3.29 45.27
N GLY A 129 15.90 -3.50 45.42
CA GLY A 129 16.48 -4.41 46.41
C GLY A 129 16.85 -5.79 45.90
N GLU A 130 18.13 -5.99 45.54
CA GLU A 130 19.05 -6.83 46.32
C GLU A 130 20.44 -6.82 45.69
N LYS A 131 21.43 -6.41 46.49
CA LYS A 131 22.86 -6.58 46.24
C LYS A 131 23.30 -7.91 46.82
N ALA A 132 24.07 -8.69 46.04
CA ALA A 132 25.15 -9.59 46.48
C ALA A 132 25.37 -10.65 45.37
N ILE A 133 26.51 -11.24 45.08
CA ILE A 133 27.90 -11.17 45.53
C ILE A 133 28.70 -11.82 44.38
N THR A 134 29.96 -11.43 44.28
CA THR A 134 31.04 -11.98 43.44
C THR A 134 31.10 -13.52 43.41
N ASP A 135 31.54 -14.12 42.30
CA ASP A 135 32.92 -14.61 42.12
C ASP A 135 33.03 -15.70 41.01
N THR A 136 34.23 -15.73 40.42
CA THR A 136 34.95 -16.87 39.86
C THR A 136 34.50 -17.63 38.58
N ARG A 137 35.31 -17.38 37.52
CA ARG A 137 36.15 -18.35 36.76
C ARG A 137 35.52 -19.40 35.82
N TRP A 138 35.98 -19.28 34.56
CA TRP A 138 36.41 -20.30 33.58
C TRP A 138 35.56 -21.56 33.36
N ILE A 139 35.24 -21.85 32.10
CA ILE A 139 35.90 -22.89 31.30
C ILE A 139 35.42 -22.79 29.84
N LYS A 140 36.38 -22.85 28.92
CA LYS A 140 36.20 -23.07 27.48
C LYS A 140 35.87 -24.55 27.23
N ASN A 141 35.07 -24.82 26.21
CA ASN A 141 35.32 -25.94 25.30
C ASN A 141 35.37 -25.38 23.87
#